data_AF-A0A3M1R862-F1
#
_entry.id   AF-A0A3M1R862-F1
#
_cell.length_a   1.000
_cell.length_b   1.000
_cell.length_c   1.000
_cell.angle_alpha   90.00
_cell.angle_beta   90.00
_cell.angle_gamma   90.00
#
_symmetry.space_group_name_H-M   'P 1'
#
loop_
_entity.id
_entity.type
_entity.pdbx_description
1 polymer ?
#
loop_
_entity_poly.entity_id
_entity_poly.type
_entity_poly.pdbx_seq_one_letter_code
_entity_poly.pdbx_strand_id
1 'polypeptide(L)'
;MTGIEEQVLALAETAGVRVILFLGRTDVGKTTTLLALANALCERNFRVGVVDADLGQSTIGPPTTIGLGLLREPVQHLGEAEVVGLYFVGAVTPAGHLLPTVCGTAALVQKALRLGVEKLLIDTTGLVSGDIGRVLKQQKIELVAPDLICCLQREGECEPILRAYRHGRRPQIVRLTPQPGCRVRGQEERRAYREQQFKRYFARAEPRELALPELNLVGSPLFTGRAMEHRQQQELRATTGVPVLWGEILSAQE
;
A
#
# COMPACT_ATOMS: atom_id res chain seq x y z
N MET A 1 16.84 15.59 -15.47
CA MET A 1 15.56 14.97 -15.86
C MET A 1 15.60 14.70 -17.36
N THR A 2 15.04 13.59 -17.83
CA THR A 2 14.81 13.33 -19.26
C THR A 2 13.60 14.12 -19.76
N GLY A 3 13.43 14.33 -21.07
CA GLY A 3 12.30 15.10 -21.61
C GLY A 3 10.91 14.55 -21.23
N ILE A 4 10.81 13.25 -20.94
CA ILE A 4 9.55 12.63 -20.49
C ILE A 4 9.28 12.85 -18.99
N GLU A 5 10.33 13.02 -18.18
CA GLU A 5 10.20 13.39 -16.76
C GLU A 5 9.77 14.86 -16.63
N GLU A 6 10.25 15.74 -17.50
CA GLU A 6 9.78 17.14 -17.60
C GLU A 6 8.31 17.22 -17.98
N GLN A 7 7.84 16.37 -18.90
CA GLN A 7 6.42 16.29 -19.25
C GLN A 7 5.55 15.92 -18.04
N VAL A 8 5.96 14.90 -17.27
CA VAL A 8 5.23 14.48 -16.05
C VAL A 8 5.16 15.63 -15.05
N LEU A 9 6.26 16.35 -14.89
CA LEU A 9 6.37 17.47 -13.98
C LEU A 9 5.44 18.63 -14.37
N ALA A 10 5.43 19.02 -15.65
CA ALA A 10 4.55 20.06 -16.17
C ALA A 10 3.06 19.71 -15.98
N LEU A 11 2.69 18.44 -16.22
CA LEU A 11 1.32 17.97 -15.94
C LEU A 11 1.02 18.00 -14.44
N ALA A 12 1.95 17.53 -13.60
CA ALA A 12 1.79 17.50 -12.16
C ALA A 12 1.63 18.92 -11.56
N GLU A 13 2.25 19.94 -12.14
CA GLU A 13 2.11 21.34 -11.70
C GLU A 13 0.73 21.94 -11.97
N THR A 14 0.00 21.42 -12.96
CA THR A 14 -1.31 21.95 -13.34
C THR A 14 -2.26 21.97 -12.14
N ALA A 15 -2.98 23.09 -11.92
CA ALA A 15 -3.81 23.29 -10.74
C ALA A 15 -4.87 22.19 -10.51
N GLY A 16 -5.38 21.59 -11.60
CA GLY A 16 -6.35 20.49 -11.55
C GLY A 16 -5.76 19.11 -11.29
N VAL A 17 -4.43 18.95 -11.27
CA VAL A 17 -3.76 17.67 -11.04
C VAL A 17 -3.28 17.64 -9.59
N ARG A 18 -3.98 16.86 -8.76
CA ARG A 18 -3.70 16.74 -7.33
C ARG A 18 -3.30 15.33 -6.94
N VAL A 19 -3.95 14.31 -7.49
CA VAL A 19 -3.70 12.91 -7.16
C VAL A 19 -3.00 12.20 -8.33
N ILE A 20 -1.78 11.73 -8.09
CA ILE A 20 -0.89 11.15 -9.10
C ILE A 20 -0.58 9.70 -8.71
N LEU A 21 -1.01 8.75 -9.52
CA LEU A 21 -0.84 7.32 -9.25
C LEU A 21 0.30 6.73 -10.08
N PHE A 22 1.23 6.04 -9.42
CA PHE A 22 2.32 5.33 -10.09
C PHE A 22 1.95 3.86 -10.30
N LEU A 23 2.00 3.41 -11.56
CA LEU A 23 1.67 2.06 -11.99
C LEU A 23 2.84 1.42 -12.74
N GLY A 24 3.00 0.11 -12.61
CA GLY A 24 4.08 -0.64 -13.25
C GLY A 24 4.43 -1.91 -12.49
N ARG A 25 5.19 -2.81 -13.11
CA ARG A 25 5.69 -4.03 -12.47
C ARG A 25 6.62 -3.73 -11.29
N THR A 26 6.97 -4.77 -10.55
CA THR A 26 8.03 -4.69 -9.54
C THR A 26 9.36 -4.35 -10.23
N ASP A 27 10.22 -3.58 -9.55
CA ASP A 27 11.58 -3.26 -10.01
C ASP A 27 11.66 -2.56 -11.40
N VAL A 28 10.67 -1.70 -11.72
CA VAL A 28 10.69 -0.83 -12.91
C VAL A 28 11.04 0.63 -12.59
N GLY A 29 11.42 0.93 -11.34
CA GLY A 29 11.83 2.27 -10.91
C GLY A 29 10.69 3.20 -10.45
N LYS A 30 9.48 2.69 -10.18
CA LYS A 30 8.32 3.51 -9.77
C LYS A 30 8.63 4.43 -8.59
N THR A 31 9.14 3.86 -7.51
CA THR A 31 9.50 4.59 -6.29
C THR A 31 10.58 5.65 -6.54
N THR A 32 11.54 5.35 -7.44
CA THR A 32 12.61 6.29 -7.82
C THR A 32 12.05 7.48 -8.62
N THR A 33 11.22 7.22 -9.63
CA THR A 33 10.57 8.28 -10.41
C THR A 33 9.61 9.09 -9.56
N LEU A 34 8.88 8.44 -8.65
CA LEU A 34 8.01 9.10 -7.69
C LEU A 34 8.79 10.04 -6.78
N LEU A 35 9.91 9.58 -6.20
CA LEU A 35 10.77 10.40 -5.35
C LEU A 35 11.32 11.62 -6.10
N ALA A 36 11.79 11.43 -7.34
CA ALA A 36 12.28 12.54 -8.16
C ALA A 36 11.18 13.59 -8.42
N LEU A 37 9.97 13.14 -8.76
CA LEU A 37 8.81 14.04 -8.94
C LEU A 37 8.44 14.73 -7.62
N ALA A 38 8.43 14.00 -6.50
CA ALA A 38 8.09 14.53 -5.19
C ALA A 38 9.05 15.66 -4.77
N ASN A 39 10.35 15.45 -4.93
CA ASN A 39 11.38 16.46 -4.64
C ASN A 39 11.21 17.69 -5.55
N ALA A 40 11.03 17.50 -6.86
CA ALA A 40 10.85 18.61 -7.79
C ALA A 40 9.57 19.42 -7.51
N LEU A 41 8.52 18.81 -6.96
CA LEU A 41 7.32 19.50 -6.51
C LEU A 41 7.55 20.24 -5.18
N CYS A 42 8.33 19.67 -4.26
CA CYS A 42 8.74 20.37 -3.03
C CYS A 42 9.58 21.61 -3.33
N GLU A 43 10.51 21.53 -4.29
CA GLU A 43 11.31 22.67 -4.76
C GLU A 43 10.45 23.80 -5.35
N ARG A 44 9.26 23.48 -5.86
CA ARG A 44 8.25 24.44 -6.30
C ARG A 44 7.31 24.93 -5.20
N ASN A 45 7.61 24.60 -3.95
CA ASN A 45 6.85 24.96 -2.75
C ASN A 45 5.44 24.35 -2.67
N PHE A 46 5.16 23.25 -3.39
CA PHE A 46 3.91 22.51 -3.17
C PHE A 46 3.96 21.74 -1.85
N ARG A 47 2.81 21.63 -1.17
CA ARG A 47 2.61 20.67 -0.08
C ARG A 47 2.48 19.26 -0.66
N VAL A 48 3.55 18.48 -0.58
CA VAL A 48 3.62 17.13 -1.16
C VAL A 48 3.32 16.07 -0.11
N GLY A 49 2.45 15.13 -0.47
CA GLY A 49 2.18 13.91 0.30
C GLY A 49 2.46 12.67 -0.52
N VAL A 50 2.85 11.58 0.14
CA VAL A 50 3.10 10.28 -0.49
C VAL A 50 2.29 9.21 0.23
N VAL A 51 1.47 8.47 -0.53
CA VAL A 51 0.85 7.23 -0.06
C VAL A 51 1.67 6.06 -0.59
N ASP A 52 2.34 5.35 0.30
CA ASP A 52 3.05 4.12 -0.01
C ASP A 52 2.11 2.93 0.18
N ALA A 53 1.61 2.37 -0.91
CA ALA A 53 0.74 1.20 -0.91
C ALA A 53 1.45 -0.08 -1.35
N ASP A 54 2.78 -0.15 -1.27
CA ASP A 54 3.54 -1.40 -1.45
C ASP A 54 3.71 -2.14 -0.11
N LEU A 55 2.77 -3.03 0.20
CA LEU A 55 2.75 -3.77 1.46
C LEU A 55 4.01 -4.61 1.75
N GLY A 56 4.73 -5.03 0.69
CA GLY A 56 5.85 -5.95 0.80
C GLY A 56 7.21 -5.26 0.86
N GLN A 57 7.29 -4.03 0.36
CA GLN A 57 8.52 -3.23 0.28
C GLN A 57 8.31 -1.78 0.74
N SER A 58 7.31 -1.54 1.59
CA SER A 58 6.98 -0.22 2.10
C SER A 58 8.23 0.49 2.66
N THR A 59 8.36 1.73 2.24
CA THR A 59 9.37 2.70 2.65
C THR A 59 8.81 3.68 3.69
N ILE A 60 7.50 3.95 3.66
CA ILE A 60 6.79 4.81 4.61
C ILE A 60 6.01 3.93 5.60
N GLY A 61 6.50 3.86 6.83
CA GLY A 61 5.96 2.98 7.85
C GLY A 61 6.53 1.55 7.78
N PRO A 62 6.04 0.64 8.65
CA PRO A 62 6.50 -0.74 8.66
C PRO A 62 5.89 -1.56 7.51
N PRO A 63 6.47 -2.73 7.15
CA PRO A 63 5.85 -3.67 6.24
C PRO A 63 4.45 -4.05 6.69
N THR A 64 3.61 -4.57 5.79
CA THR A 64 2.20 -4.93 6.02
C THR A 64 1.23 -3.76 6.26
N THR A 65 1.73 -2.53 6.14
CA THR A 65 0.92 -1.31 6.22
C THR A 65 0.93 -0.57 4.90
N ILE A 66 -0.09 0.27 4.71
CA ILE A 66 -0.06 1.38 3.76
C ILE A 66 0.33 2.62 4.57
N GLY A 67 1.33 3.37 4.11
CA GLY A 67 1.81 4.57 4.79
C GLY A 67 1.38 5.85 4.10
N LEU A 68 1.10 6.89 4.89
CA LEU A 68 0.97 8.27 4.43
C LEU A 68 2.08 9.11 5.05
N GLY A 69 2.97 9.62 4.19
CA GLY A 69 4.05 10.53 4.56
C GLY A 69 3.83 11.93 4.00
N LEU A 70 4.25 12.96 4.73
CA LEU A 70 4.36 14.33 4.23
C LEU A 70 5.83 14.68 4.00
N LEU A 71 6.10 15.37 2.91
CA LEU A 71 7.42 15.92 2.63
C LEU A 71 7.42 17.41 2.95
N ARG A 72 8.33 17.83 3.82
CA ARG A 72 8.53 19.25 4.17
C ARG A 72 9.58 19.92 3.28
N GLU A 73 10.51 19.12 2.79
CA GLU A 73 11.64 19.50 1.94
C GLU A 73 12.02 18.29 1.07
N PRO A 74 12.85 18.49 0.02
CA PRO A 74 13.39 17.38 -0.76
C PRO A 74 14.14 16.37 0.12
N VAL A 75 13.91 15.07 -0.10
CA VAL A 75 14.52 13.98 0.68
C VAL A 75 15.35 13.05 -0.20
N GLN A 76 16.29 12.33 0.40
CA GLN A 76 17.07 11.31 -0.33
C GLN A 76 16.32 9.99 -0.43
N HIS A 77 15.48 9.69 0.57
CA HIS A 77 14.67 8.49 0.64
C HIS A 77 13.26 8.81 1.16
N LEU A 78 12.23 8.14 0.59
CA LEU A 78 10.84 8.31 1.04
C LEU A 78 10.64 7.95 2.53
N GLY A 79 11.51 7.12 3.10
CA GLY A 79 11.48 6.79 4.53
C GLY A 79 11.85 7.95 5.47
N GLU A 80 12.27 9.11 4.94
CA GLU A 80 12.46 10.36 5.69
C GLU A 80 11.18 11.18 5.79
N ALA A 81 10.13 10.82 5.04
CA ALA A 81 8.84 11.51 5.10
C ALA A 81 8.24 11.45 6.52
N GLU A 82 7.61 12.54 6.95
CA GLU A 82 6.89 12.58 8.21
C GLU A 82 5.66 11.67 8.11
N VAL A 83 5.68 10.54 8.83
CA VAL A 83 4.58 9.58 8.82
C VAL A 83 3.39 10.17 9.59
N VAL A 84 2.34 10.55 8.87
CA VAL A 84 1.11 11.12 9.45
C VAL A 84 -0.07 10.16 9.39
N GLY A 85 0.09 8.97 8.81
CA GLY A 85 -0.95 7.94 8.80
C GLY A 85 -0.42 6.57 8.42
N LEU A 86 -0.99 5.55 9.06
CA LEU A 86 -0.78 4.14 8.72
C LEU A 86 -2.14 3.46 8.61
N TYR A 87 -2.27 2.55 7.67
CA TYR A 87 -3.39 1.63 7.57
C TYR A 87 -2.87 0.20 7.62
N PHE A 88 -3.28 -0.59 8.62
CA PHE A 88 -2.82 -1.96 8.79
C PHE A 88 -3.59 -2.90 7.87
N VAL A 89 -2.86 -3.57 6.97
CA VAL A 89 -3.42 -4.64 6.12
C VAL A 89 -3.07 -6.02 6.67
N GLY A 90 -1.92 -6.15 7.33
CA GLY A 90 -1.49 -7.40 7.96
C GLY A 90 -0.92 -8.45 7.00
N ALA A 91 -0.69 -8.09 5.74
CA ALA A 91 -0.14 -8.99 4.72
C ALA A 91 0.98 -8.31 3.92
N VAL A 92 1.97 -9.10 3.47
CA VAL A 92 3.09 -8.64 2.62
C VAL A 92 2.77 -8.70 1.12
N THR A 93 1.60 -9.22 0.76
CA THR A 93 1.09 -9.30 -0.61
C THR A 93 -0.39 -8.90 -0.60
N PRO A 94 -0.88 -8.18 -1.63
CA PRO A 94 -2.30 -7.84 -1.72
C PRO A 94 -3.19 -9.05 -2.05
N ALA A 95 -2.64 -10.16 -2.55
CA ALA A 95 -3.42 -11.37 -2.80
C ALA A 95 -4.06 -11.89 -1.49
N GLY A 96 -5.36 -12.22 -1.53
CA GLY A 96 -6.16 -12.55 -0.33
C GLY A 96 -6.56 -11.34 0.53
N HIS A 97 -6.05 -10.14 0.23
CA HIS A 97 -6.25 -8.93 1.03
C HIS A 97 -6.60 -7.72 0.14
N LEU A 98 -7.31 -7.96 -0.97
CA LEU A 98 -7.62 -6.93 -1.96
C LEU A 98 -8.45 -5.78 -1.35
N LEU A 99 -9.56 -6.10 -0.69
CA LEU A 99 -10.45 -5.12 -0.07
C LEU A 99 -9.73 -4.18 0.91
N PRO A 100 -9.03 -4.68 1.97
CA PRO A 100 -8.32 -3.79 2.88
C PRO A 100 -7.21 -3.01 2.18
N THR A 101 -6.57 -3.57 1.14
CA THR A 101 -5.56 -2.85 0.36
C THR A 101 -6.16 -1.66 -0.40
N VAL A 102 -7.30 -1.85 -1.08
CA VAL A 102 -7.96 -0.78 -1.85
C VAL A 102 -8.57 0.25 -0.89
N CYS A 103 -9.35 -0.19 0.09
CA CYS A 103 -10.01 0.69 1.07
C CYS A 103 -8.98 1.48 1.90
N GLY A 104 -7.91 0.84 2.35
CA GLY A 104 -6.86 1.51 3.10
C GLY A 104 -6.12 2.58 2.29
N THR A 105 -5.88 2.32 1.00
CA THR A 105 -5.31 3.33 0.09
C THR A 105 -6.24 4.53 -0.03
N ALA A 106 -7.52 4.28 -0.30
CA ALA A 106 -8.52 5.34 -0.43
C ALA A 106 -8.68 6.15 0.87
N ALA A 107 -8.70 5.50 2.03
CA ALA A 107 -8.79 6.15 3.33
C ALA A 107 -7.60 7.10 3.59
N LEU A 108 -6.37 6.68 3.26
CA LEU A 108 -5.19 7.51 3.43
C LEU A 108 -5.11 8.63 2.38
N VAL A 109 -5.59 8.40 1.16
CA VAL A 109 -5.77 9.48 0.17
C VAL A 109 -6.72 10.54 0.71
N GLN A 110 -7.90 10.15 1.19
CA GLN A 110 -8.87 11.07 1.78
C GLN A 110 -8.30 11.82 2.99
N LYS A 111 -7.51 11.14 3.84
CA LYS A 111 -6.79 11.78 4.95
C LYS A 111 -5.83 12.85 4.44
N ALA A 112 -5.00 12.54 3.44
CA ALA A 112 -4.06 13.49 2.85
C ALA A 112 -4.77 14.72 2.26
N LEU A 113 -5.88 14.51 1.57
CA LEU A 113 -6.66 15.61 1.00
C LEU A 113 -7.22 16.54 2.08
N ARG A 114 -7.71 16.00 3.20
CA ARG A 114 -8.17 16.77 4.38
C ARG A 114 -7.04 17.53 5.07
N LEU A 115 -5.82 17.01 5.05
CA LEU A 115 -4.63 17.71 5.57
C LEU A 115 -4.15 18.85 4.66
N GLY A 116 -4.80 19.08 3.52
CA GLY A 116 -4.44 20.16 2.60
C GLY A 116 -3.21 19.86 1.75
N VAL A 117 -2.89 18.57 1.52
CA VAL A 117 -1.86 18.18 0.54
C VAL A 117 -2.26 18.67 -0.85
N GLU A 118 -1.37 19.41 -1.52
CA GLU A 118 -1.62 19.97 -2.85
C GLU A 118 -1.25 19.00 -3.97
N LYS A 119 -0.24 18.16 -3.74
CA LYS A 119 0.21 17.12 -4.68
C LYS A 119 0.41 15.80 -3.93
N LEU A 120 -0.43 14.82 -4.22
CA LEU A 120 -0.41 13.51 -3.59
C LEU A 120 0.08 12.47 -4.58
N LEU A 121 1.23 11.88 -4.29
CA LEU A 121 1.80 10.80 -5.10
C LEU A 121 1.49 9.46 -4.44
N ILE A 122 1.08 8.47 -5.23
CA ILE A 122 0.68 7.16 -4.72
C ILE A 122 1.59 6.11 -5.33
N ASP A 123 2.48 5.54 -4.53
CA ASP A 123 3.26 4.37 -4.92
C ASP A 123 2.40 3.12 -4.77
N THR A 124 2.49 2.20 -5.72
CA THR A 124 1.69 0.99 -5.72
C THR A 124 2.52 -0.26 -5.90
N THR A 125 2.02 -1.38 -5.40
CA THR A 125 2.63 -2.71 -5.59
C THR A 125 2.94 -3.01 -7.05
N GLY A 126 3.94 -3.85 -7.30
CA GLY A 126 4.25 -4.33 -8.65
C GLY A 126 3.26 -5.34 -9.27
N LEU A 127 2.15 -5.65 -8.59
CA LEU A 127 1.16 -6.63 -9.06
C LEU A 127 0.27 -6.02 -10.15
N VAL A 128 0.65 -6.20 -11.41
CA VAL A 128 -0.11 -5.73 -12.59
C VAL A 128 -0.56 -6.85 -13.53
N SER A 129 -0.06 -8.08 -13.32
CA SER A 129 -0.36 -9.24 -14.17
C SER A 129 -1.55 -10.05 -13.64
N GLY A 130 -2.25 -10.73 -14.56
CA GLY A 130 -3.40 -11.59 -14.26
C GLY A 130 -4.65 -10.82 -13.83
N ASP A 131 -5.75 -11.54 -13.62
CA ASP A 131 -7.03 -10.94 -13.23
C ASP A 131 -6.96 -10.24 -11.87
N ILE A 132 -6.21 -10.80 -10.92
CA ILE A 132 -6.00 -10.20 -9.60
C ILE A 132 -5.33 -8.84 -9.73
N GLY A 133 -4.24 -8.74 -10.52
CA GLY A 133 -3.56 -7.47 -10.76
C GLY A 133 -4.45 -6.47 -11.47
N ARG A 134 -5.21 -6.91 -12.47
CA ARG A 134 -6.16 -6.06 -13.19
C ARG A 134 -7.22 -5.48 -12.25
N VAL A 135 -7.93 -6.33 -11.52
CA VAL A 135 -9.00 -5.94 -10.58
C VAL A 135 -8.45 -5.03 -9.48
N LEU A 136 -7.33 -5.41 -8.84
CA LEU A 136 -6.72 -4.59 -7.79
C LEU A 136 -6.44 -3.16 -8.25
N LYS A 137 -5.83 -3.01 -9.42
CA LYS A 137 -5.44 -1.69 -9.93
C LYS A 137 -6.63 -0.88 -10.40
N GLN A 138 -7.59 -1.51 -11.08
CA GLN A 138 -8.82 -0.82 -11.50
C GLN A 138 -9.64 -0.34 -10.30
N GLN A 139 -9.80 -1.16 -9.27
CA GLN A 139 -10.50 -0.77 -8.04
C GLN A 139 -9.76 0.33 -7.27
N LYS A 140 -8.42 0.32 -7.25
CA LYS A 140 -7.63 1.45 -6.72
C LYS A 140 -7.88 2.73 -7.53
N ILE A 141 -7.81 2.66 -8.87
CA ILE A 141 -8.05 3.82 -9.74
C ILE A 141 -9.46 4.38 -9.52
N GLU A 142 -10.46 3.51 -9.39
CA GLU A 142 -11.85 3.90 -9.16
C GLU A 142 -12.03 4.61 -7.80
N LEU A 143 -11.59 4.02 -6.69
CA LEU A 143 -11.81 4.61 -5.37
C LEU A 143 -10.92 5.83 -5.07
N VAL A 144 -9.73 5.88 -5.64
CA VAL A 144 -8.79 7.00 -5.46
C VAL A 144 -9.07 8.13 -6.43
N ALA A 145 -9.65 7.82 -7.60
CA ALA A 145 -9.91 8.74 -8.70
C ALA A 145 -8.70 9.64 -9.04
N PRO A 146 -7.56 9.08 -9.47
CA PRO A 146 -6.38 9.89 -9.78
C PRO A 146 -6.65 10.89 -10.92
N ASP A 147 -5.94 12.00 -10.91
CA ASP A 147 -5.93 12.98 -12.01
C ASP A 147 -4.95 12.56 -13.10
N LEU A 148 -3.82 11.97 -12.68
CA LEU A 148 -2.73 11.53 -13.54
C LEU A 148 -2.29 10.12 -13.12
N ILE A 149 -2.09 9.25 -14.11
CA ILE A 149 -1.41 7.97 -13.96
C ILE A 149 -0.06 8.05 -14.67
N CYS A 150 1.02 7.84 -13.90
CA CYS A 150 2.37 7.64 -14.41
C CYS A 150 2.62 6.13 -14.51
N CYS A 151 2.57 5.57 -15.72
CA CYS A 151 2.75 4.15 -15.96
C CYS A 151 4.16 3.84 -16.45
N LEU A 152 4.96 3.15 -15.64
CA LEU A 152 6.28 2.65 -16.00
C LEU A 152 6.16 1.22 -16.53
N GLN A 153 6.45 1.03 -17.82
CA GLN A 153 6.31 -0.28 -18.48
C GLN A 153 7.27 -0.46 -19.66
N ARG A 154 7.66 -1.70 -19.96
CA ARG A 154 8.56 -2.01 -21.09
C ARG A 154 7.82 -2.52 -22.32
N GLU A 155 6.87 -3.42 -22.11
CA GLU A 155 6.24 -4.22 -23.18
C GLU A 155 4.71 -4.12 -23.14
N GLY A 156 4.17 -3.06 -22.53
CA GLY A 156 2.72 -2.88 -22.42
C GLY A 156 2.07 -3.76 -21.35
N GLU A 157 2.83 -4.21 -20.35
CA GLU A 157 2.32 -5.10 -19.31
C GLU A 157 1.19 -4.49 -18.45
N CYS A 158 1.03 -3.16 -18.45
CA CYS A 158 -0.05 -2.48 -17.74
C CYS A 158 -1.26 -2.19 -18.63
N GLU A 159 -1.19 -2.44 -19.94
CA GLU A 159 -2.28 -2.15 -20.88
C GLU A 159 -3.60 -2.88 -20.55
N PRO A 160 -3.61 -4.14 -20.05
CA PRO A 160 -4.85 -4.79 -19.62
C PRO A 160 -5.60 -4.01 -18.52
N ILE A 161 -4.89 -3.20 -17.73
CA ILE A 161 -5.48 -2.30 -16.72
C ILE A 161 -5.92 -0.99 -17.40
N LEU A 162 -5.01 -0.36 -18.14
CA LEU A 162 -5.14 1.02 -18.60
C LEU A 162 -6.09 1.21 -19.77
N ARG A 163 -6.33 0.17 -20.59
CA ARG A 163 -7.23 0.25 -21.74
C ARG A 163 -8.67 0.64 -21.37
N ALA A 164 -9.10 0.38 -20.13
CA ALA A 164 -10.40 0.80 -19.61
C ALA A 164 -10.55 2.33 -19.47
N TYR A 165 -9.43 3.06 -19.37
CA TYR A 165 -9.40 4.50 -19.11
C TYR A 165 -8.95 5.33 -20.32
N ARG A 166 -8.70 4.70 -21.48
CA ARG A 166 -8.06 5.35 -22.65
C ARG A 166 -8.84 6.50 -23.29
N HIS A 167 -10.16 6.52 -23.13
CA HIS A 167 -11.06 7.50 -23.74
C HIS A 167 -11.61 8.51 -22.72
N GLY A 168 -11.32 8.31 -21.44
CA GLY A 168 -11.74 9.22 -20.38
C GLY A 168 -10.90 10.49 -20.39
N ARG A 169 -11.48 11.61 -19.96
CA ARG A 169 -10.73 12.85 -19.69
C ARG A 169 -9.88 12.76 -18.42
N ARG A 170 -10.25 11.86 -17.51
CA ARG A 170 -9.58 11.60 -16.24
C ARG A 170 -9.61 10.08 -15.95
N PRO A 171 -8.50 9.48 -15.51
CA PRO A 171 -7.16 10.07 -15.38
C PRO A 171 -6.49 10.33 -16.74
N GLN A 172 -5.62 11.34 -16.80
CA GLN A 172 -4.62 11.43 -17.87
C GLN A 172 -3.58 10.31 -17.67
N ILE A 173 -3.06 9.75 -18.75
CA ILE A 173 -2.14 8.61 -18.69
C ILE A 173 -0.84 8.95 -19.42
N VAL A 174 0.27 8.97 -18.69
CA VAL A 174 1.62 9.09 -19.25
C VAL A 174 2.33 7.75 -19.13
N ARG A 175 2.88 7.26 -20.24
CA ARG A 175 3.65 6.02 -20.31
C ARG A 175 5.13 6.36 -20.32
N LEU A 176 5.86 5.84 -19.34
CA LEU A 176 7.28 6.05 -19.13
C LEU A 176 8.03 4.76 -19.41
N THR A 177 9.16 4.87 -20.10
CA THR A 177 10.09 3.74 -20.27
C THR A 177 10.96 3.62 -19.02
N PRO A 178 10.98 2.46 -18.34
CA PRO A 178 11.85 2.22 -17.19
C PRO A 178 13.33 2.41 -17.56
N GLN A 179 14.12 3.01 -16.67
CA GLN A 179 15.56 3.14 -16.91
C GLN A 179 16.26 1.76 -16.93
N PRO A 180 17.28 1.57 -17.79
CA PRO A 180 18.11 0.38 -17.77
C PRO A 180 18.79 0.19 -16.41
N GLY A 181 18.88 -1.05 -15.93
CA GLY A 181 19.63 -1.35 -14.70
C GLY A 181 18.85 -1.29 -13.38
N CYS A 182 17.51 -1.20 -13.42
CA CYS A 182 16.73 -1.39 -12.19
C CYS A 182 16.97 -2.81 -11.63
N ARG A 183 17.64 -2.89 -10.47
CA ARG A 183 18.05 -4.15 -9.86
C ARG A 183 16.84 -4.92 -9.36
N VAL A 184 16.69 -6.15 -9.85
CA VAL A 184 15.68 -7.08 -9.33
C VAL A 184 16.13 -7.56 -7.96
N ARG A 185 15.31 -7.33 -6.92
CA ARG A 185 15.59 -7.85 -5.58
C ARG A 185 15.08 -9.28 -5.41
N GLY A 186 15.94 -10.18 -4.95
CA GLY A 186 15.61 -11.57 -4.67
C GLY A 186 14.62 -11.73 -3.50
N GLN A 187 14.03 -12.92 -3.34
CA GLN A 187 13.08 -13.16 -2.23
C GLN A 187 13.75 -13.03 -0.84
N GLU A 188 14.98 -13.51 -0.70
CA GLU A 188 15.74 -13.42 0.55
C GLU A 188 16.07 -11.97 0.90
N GLU A 189 16.52 -11.18 -0.08
CA GLU A 189 16.76 -9.74 0.11
C GLU A 189 15.49 -9.01 0.54
N ARG A 190 14.34 -9.35 -0.06
CA ARG A 190 13.03 -8.80 0.32
C ARG A 190 12.66 -9.18 1.76
N ARG A 191 12.96 -10.41 2.19
CA ARG A 191 12.73 -10.86 3.56
C ARG A 191 13.63 -10.12 4.55
N ALA A 192 14.93 -10.08 4.29
CA ALA A 192 15.91 -9.38 5.12
C ALA A 192 15.57 -7.89 5.27
N TYR A 193 15.15 -7.24 4.17
CA TYR A 193 14.66 -5.87 4.20
C TYR A 193 13.47 -5.71 5.16
N ARG A 194 12.45 -6.57 5.06
CA ARG A 194 11.29 -6.51 5.96
C ARG A 194 11.66 -6.73 7.43
N GLU A 195 12.53 -7.69 7.72
CA GLU A 195 13.03 -7.93 9.08
C GLU A 195 13.74 -6.70 9.64
N GLN A 196 14.57 -6.04 8.83
CA GLN A 196 15.22 -4.78 9.21
C GLN A 196 14.21 -3.65 9.46
N GLN A 197 13.19 -3.51 8.60
CA GLN A 197 12.15 -2.49 8.79
C GLN A 197 11.36 -2.71 10.08
N PHE A 198 10.99 -3.95 10.41
CA PHE A 198 10.32 -4.25 11.68
C PHE A 198 11.22 -3.95 12.88
N LYS A 199 12.49 -4.37 12.86
CA LYS A 199 13.45 -4.04 13.91
C LYS A 199 13.56 -2.52 14.11
N ARG A 200 13.61 -1.75 13.02
CA ARG A 200 13.68 -0.29 13.07
C ARG A 200 12.41 0.31 13.68
N TYR A 201 11.23 -0.13 13.25
CA TYR A 201 9.94 0.37 13.74
C TYR A 201 9.75 0.09 15.24
N PHE A 202 10.11 -1.11 15.70
CA PHE A 202 9.94 -1.52 17.10
C PHE A 202 11.17 -1.26 18.00
N ALA A 203 12.23 -0.60 17.49
CA ALA A 203 13.48 -0.41 18.24
C ALA A 203 13.31 0.32 19.58
N ARG A 204 12.29 1.17 19.68
CA ARG A 204 11.95 1.94 20.89
C ARG A 204 10.54 1.61 21.40
N ALA A 205 9.98 0.49 20.97
CA ALA A 205 8.66 0.07 21.42
C ALA A 205 8.74 -0.51 22.83
N GLU A 206 7.74 -0.22 23.64
CA GLU A 206 7.58 -0.81 24.97
C GLU A 206 6.58 -1.97 24.88
N PRO A 207 6.82 -3.10 25.57
CA PRO A 207 5.82 -4.14 25.68
C PRO A 207 4.58 -3.61 26.39
N ARG A 208 3.40 -4.00 25.91
CA ARG A 208 2.11 -3.68 26.49
C ARG A 208 1.33 -4.97 26.69
N GLU A 209 0.82 -5.16 27.90
CA GLU A 209 -0.10 -6.25 28.21
C GLU A 209 -1.53 -5.73 28.09
N LEU A 210 -2.38 -6.46 27.37
CA LEU A 210 -3.76 -6.09 27.10
C LEU A 210 -4.66 -7.28 27.43
N ALA A 211 -5.74 -7.04 28.16
CA ALA A 211 -6.71 -8.07 28.48
C ALA A 211 -7.58 -8.36 27.24
N LEU A 212 -7.47 -9.57 26.68
CA LEU A 212 -8.25 -9.97 25.49
C LEU A 212 -9.76 -9.71 25.61
N PRO A 213 -10.44 -9.96 26.76
CA PRO A 213 -11.87 -9.65 26.90
C PRO A 213 -12.22 -8.16 26.81
N GLU A 214 -11.24 -7.27 26.96
CA GLU A 214 -11.40 -5.82 26.88
C GLU A 214 -11.11 -5.26 25.48
N LEU A 215 -10.77 -6.14 24.52
CA LEU A 215 -10.42 -5.76 23.16
C LEU A 215 -11.53 -6.11 22.18
N ASN A 216 -11.83 -5.18 21.27
CA ASN A 216 -12.56 -5.50 20.05
C ASN A 216 -11.59 -6.08 19.02
N LEU A 217 -11.73 -7.38 18.71
CA LEU A 217 -10.95 -8.02 17.66
C LEU A 217 -11.71 -7.95 16.33
N VAL A 218 -11.04 -7.44 15.29
CA VAL A 218 -11.58 -7.38 13.92
C VAL A 218 -10.71 -8.22 13.01
N GLY A 219 -11.32 -9.05 12.16
CA GLY A 219 -10.60 -9.95 11.26
C GLY A 219 -9.86 -11.10 11.97
N SER A 220 -10.21 -11.38 13.23
CA SER A 220 -9.71 -12.50 14.00
C SER A 220 -10.76 -13.63 14.00
N PRO A 221 -10.35 -14.91 13.98
CA PRO A 221 -11.27 -16.02 14.25
C PRO A 221 -11.64 -16.15 15.73
N LEU A 222 -10.98 -15.40 16.62
CA LEU A 222 -11.25 -15.40 18.07
C LEU A 222 -12.36 -14.42 18.44
N PHE A 223 -13.15 -14.78 19.44
CA PHE A 223 -14.28 -14.07 20.02
C PHE A 223 -15.39 -13.77 19.01
N THR A 224 -15.59 -14.70 18.08
CA THR A 224 -16.62 -14.60 17.03
C THR A 224 -17.80 -15.53 17.28
N GLY A 225 -17.62 -16.56 18.12
CA GLY A 225 -18.66 -17.49 18.53
C GLY A 225 -18.93 -17.50 20.04
N ARG A 226 -19.73 -18.48 20.47
CA ARG A 226 -19.94 -18.76 21.89
C ARG A 226 -18.75 -19.55 22.43
N ALA A 227 -18.13 -19.08 23.50
CA ALA A 227 -17.07 -19.82 24.18
C ALA A 227 -17.52 -21.24 24.54
N MET A 228 -16.67 -22.24 24.24
CA MET A 228 -16.91 -23.63 24.62
C MET A 228 -16.78 -23.79 26.14
N GLU A 229 -17.70 -24.54 26.71
CA GLU A 229 -17.62 -24.97 28.11
C GLU A 229 -16.47 -25.95 28.31
N HIS A 230 -15.96 -26.05 29.55
CA HIS A 230 -14.83 -26.91 29.89
C HIS A 230 -15.03 -28.37 29.46
N ARG A 231 -16.26 -28.90 29.58
CA ARG A 231 -16.61 -30.24 29.11
C ARG A 231 -16.39 -30.41 27.60
N GLN A 232 -16.85 -29.43 26.81
CA GLN A 232 -16.73 -29.46 25.35
C GLN A 232 -15.27 -29.40 24.91
N GLN A 233 -14.46 -28.59 25.61
CA GLN A 233 -13.01 -28.53 25.38
C GLN A 233 -12.31 -29.84 25.71
N GLN A 234 -12.73 -30.54 26.78
CA GLN A 234 -12.20 -31.86 27.13
C GLN A 234 -12.56 -32.93 26.10
N GLU A 235 -13.80 -32.95 25.62
CA GLU A 235 -14.26 -33.87 24.56
C GLU A 235 -13.48 -33.66 23.25
N LEU A 236 -13.27 -32.39 22.86
CA LEU A 236 -12.46 -32.03 21.69
C LEU A 236 -11.00 -32.45 21.84
N ARG A 237 -10.40 -32.21 23.02
CA ARG A 237 -9.04 -32.65 23.34
C ARG A 237 -8.91 -34.17 23.28
N ALA A 238 -9.88 -34.92 23.80
CA ALA A 238 -9.87 -36.38 23.78
C ALA A 238 -9.97 -36.95 22.36
N THR A 239 -10.71 -36.27 21.48
CA THR A 239 -10.90 -36.69 20.08
C THR A 239 -9.70 -36.33 19.20
N THR A 240 -9.13 -35.14 19.38
CA THR A 240 -8.03 -34.65 18.52
C THR A 240 -6.64 -35.06 19.03
N GLY A 241 -6.51 -35.36 20.32
CA GLY A 241 -5.21 -35.59 20.97
C GLY A 241 -4.36 -34.33 21.15
N VAL A 242 -4.88 -33.15 20.80
CA VAL A 242 -4.16 -31.86 20.84
C VAL A 242 -4.63 -31.02 22.04
N PRO A 243 -3.74 -30.31 22.76
CA PRO A 243 -4.14 -29.34 23.77
C PRO A 243 -5.07 -28.26 23.21
N VAL A 244 -6.23 -28.08 23.84
CA VAL A 244 -7.18 -27.01 23.51
C VAL A 244 -6.91 -25.83 24.42
N LEU A 245 -6.35 -24.76 23.87
CA LEU A 245 -6.08 -23.51 24.60
C LEU A 245 -7.32 -22.62 24.69
N TRP A 246 -8.17 -22.67 23.67
CA TRP A 246 -9.41 -21.93 23.54
C TRP A 246 -10.29 -22.61 22.50
N GLY A 247 -11.62 -22.54 22.66
CA GLY A 247 -12.56 -23.11 21.72
C GLY A 247 -13.85 -22.30 21.69
N GLU A 248 -14.41 -22.13 20.48
CA GLU A 248 -15.67 -21.44 20.25
C GLU A 248 -16.57 -22.27 19.34
N ILE A 249 -17.86 -22.21 19.62
CA ILE A 249 -18.91 -22.74 18.77
C ILE A 249 -19.41 -21.58 17.91
N LEU A 250 -19.10 -21.64 16.63
CA LEU A 250 -19.69 -20.76 15.63
C LEU A 250 -21.11 -21.25 15.38
N SER A 251 -22.10 -20.35 15.44
CA SER A 251 -23.42 -20.65 14.89
C SER A 251 -23.23 -20.92 13.40
N ALA A 252 -23.69 -22.08 12.93
CA ALA A 252 -23.74 -22.35 11.49
C ALA A 252 -24.52 -21.22 10.82
N GLN A 253 -23.91 -20.58 9.81
CA GLN A 253 -24.69 -19.82 8.86
C GLN A 253 -25.41 -20.84 7.98
N GLU A 254 -26.74 -20.82 7.98
CA GLU A 254 -27.58 -21.59 7.04
C GLU A 254 -27.21 -21.30 5.59
#